data_AF-A0A354Z2K3-F1
#
_entry.id   AF-A0A354Z2K3-F1
#
_cell.length_a   1.000
_cell.length_b   1.000
_cell.length_c   1.000
_cell.angle_alpha   90.00
_cell.angle_beta   90.00
_cell.angle_gamma   90.00
#
_symmetry.space_group_name_H-M   'P 1'
#
loop_
_entity.id
_entity.type
_entity.pdbx_description
1 polymer ?
#
loop_
_entity_poly.entity_id
_entity_poly.type
_entity_poly.pdbx_seq_one_letter_code
_entity_poly.pdbx_strand_id
1 'polypeptide(L)'
;QWLLLDAELLPWSAKAEDLLRSQYAPTGSAASAMNRQARQWLDQAAQRGLDLGNLDETFAARTIAVDGYIAQYRRYCWPVRSVDDLRLAPFHVLAFEGELGLARPHVWHLELIDRLVAADTDLLLGTERRWVDLDDADSVAQAIAWWHAITSSHSEGMVVKPQDGVVTRSRGLVQPAVKCRGREYLRLIYGPTYTEPANLQRLRARGLGRKRALALREFALGYEALGRFVEHQPLYRVHECVFGVLALESEPVDPRL
;
A
#
# COMPACT_ATOMS: atom_id res chain seq x y z
N GLN A 1 10.90 30.63 5.37
CA GLN A 1 11.58 29.34 5.19
C GLN A 1 10.68 28.24 5.73
N TRP A 2 10.31 27.32 4.87
CA TRP A 2 9.41 26.20 5.15
C TRP A 2 9.80 25.01 4.26
N LEU A 3 9.32 23.82 4.63
CA LEU A 3 9.53 22.57 3.90
C LEU A 3 8.21 21.80 3.89
N LEU A 4 7.82 21.28 2.73
CA LEU A 4 6.67 20.40 2.58
C LEU A 4 7.12 18.99 2.22
N LEU A 5 6.70 18.02 3.04
CA LEU A 5 7.05 16.60 2.88
C LEU A 5 5.80 15.78 2.56
N ASP A 6 5.98 14.76 1.72
CA ASP A 6 5.04 13.65 1.59
C ASP A 6 5.58 12.45 2.38
N ALA A 7 4.71 11.84 3.19
CA ALA A 7 5.12 10.86 4.18
C ALA A 7 4.00 9.89 4.56
N GLU A 8 4.39 8.69 4.99
CA GLU A 8 3.48 7.74 5.64
C GLU A 8 3.55 7.88 7.16
N LEU A 9 2.40 7.93 7.82
CA LEU A 9 2.29 7.98 9.29
C LEU A 9 1.89 6.61 9.83
N LEU A 10 2.70 6.06 10.73
CA LEU A 10 2.51 4.75 11.35
C LEU A 10 2.21 4.88 12.86
N PRO A 11 1.44 3.95 13.45
CA PRO A 11 0.84 2.77 12.83
C PRO A 11 -0.43 3.07 12.05
N TRP A 12 -0.81 2.15 11.17
CA TRP A 12 -2.11 2.20 10.50
C TRP A 12 -3.27 2.25 11.50
N SER A 13 -3.16 1.54 12.63
CA SER A 13 -4.16 1.56 13.70
C SER A 13 -4.44 2.94 14.29
N ALA A 14 -3.49 3.88 14.22
CA ALA A 14 -3.70 5.26 14.70
C ALA A 14 -4.73 6.03 13.86
N LYS A 15 -4.86 5.68 12.57
CA LYS A 15 -5.79 6.33 11.63
C LYS A 15 -7.02 5.48 11.30
N ALA A 16 -6.95 4.16 11.53
CA ALA A 16 -7.93 3.19 11.00
C ALA A 16 -8.55 2.27 12.07
N GLU A 17 -8.56 2.69 13.34
CA GLU A 17 -9.11 1.88 14.44
C GLU A 17 -10.57 1.44 14.20
N ASP A 18 -11.43 2.36 13.75
CA ASP A 18 -12.84 2.04 13.48
C ASP A 18 -12.98 0.99 12.38
N LEU A 19 -12.17 1.10 11.32
CA LEU A 19 -12.17 0.15 10.21
C LEU A 19 -11.68 -1.23 10.68
N LEU A 20 -10.65 -1.26 11.53
CA LEU A 20 -10.14 -2.49 12.15
C LEU A 20 -11.23 -3.17 13.00
N ARG A 21 -11.93 -2.39 13.83
CA ARG A 21 -12.98 -2.90 14.75
C ARG A 21 -14.25 -3.32 14.03
N SER A 22 -14.64 -2.62 12.97
CA SER A 22 -15.92 -2.85 12.27
C SER A 22 -15.83 -3.80 11.08
N GLN A 23 -14.66 -3.92 10.43
CA GLN A 23 -14.49 -4.74 9.23
C GLN A 23 -13.47 -5.87 9.43
N TYR A 24 -12.23 -5.54 9.81
CA TYR A 24 -11.15 -6.52 9.80
C TYR A 24 -11.25 -7.57 10.92
N ALA A 25 -11.40 -7.11 12.16
CA ALA A 25 -11.48 -7.99 13.32
C ALA A 25 -12.75 -8.87 13.31
N PRO A 26 -13.95 -8.36 12.95
CA PRO A 26 -15.15 -9.20 12.82
C PRO A 26 -15.02 -10.26 11.73
N THR A 27 -14.45 -9.90 10.56
CA THR A 27 -14.23 -10.86 9.46
C THR A 27 -13.32 -12.01 9.91
N GLY A 28 -12.20 -11.70 10.56
CA GLY A 28 -11.30 -12.72 11.10
C GLY A 28 -11.98 -13.59 12.15
N SER A 29 -12.65 -12.96 13.12
CA SER A 29 -13.29 -13.66 14.24
C SER A 29 -14.40 -14.61 13.79
N ALA A 30 -15.28 -14.15 12.89
CA ALA A 30 -16.35 -14.96 12.34
C ALA A 30 -15.80 -16.14 11.53
N ALA A 31 -14.83 -15.89 10.64
CA ALA A 31 -14.24 -16.94 9.80
C ALA A 31 -13.51 -18.00 10.64
N SER A 32 -12.78 -17.61 11.69
CA SER A 32 -12.14 -18.55 12.61
C SER A 32 -13.15 -19.41 13.37
N ALA A 33 -14.24 -18.81 13.87
CA ALA A 33 -15.28 -19.53 14.60
C ALA A 33 -15.99 -20.55 13.69
N MET A 34 -16.39 -20.12 12.49
CA MET A 34 -17.05 -20.98 11.51
C MET A 34 -16.16 -22.14 11.06
N ASN A 35 -14.89 -21.88 10.73
CA ASN A 35 -13.97 -22.93 10.30
C ASN A 35 -13.71 -23.96 11.42
N ARG A 36 -13.59 -23.51 12.67
CA ARG A 36 -13.45 -24.41 13.82
C ARG A 36 -14.66 -25.34 13.96
N GLN A 37 -15.87 -24.78 13.89
CA GLN A 37 -17.10 -25.57 14.01
C GLN A 37 -17.28 -26.55 12.84
N ALA A 38 -16.99 -26.10 11.62
CA ALA A 38 -17.08 -26.94 10.43
C ALA A 38 -16.13 -28.14 10.52
N ARG A 39 -14.88 -27.93 10.96
CA ARG A 39 -13.91 -29.03 11.14
C ARG A 39 -14.37 -30.04 12.19
N GLN A 40 -14.93 -29.59 13.31
CA GLN A 40 -15.51 -30.51 14.30
C GLN A 40 -16.65 -31.39 13.73
N TRP A 41 -17.48 -30.83 12.85
CA TRP A 41 -18.53 -31.60 12.19
C TRP A 41 -17.98 -32.56 11.13
N LEU A 42 -16.94 -32.15 10.39
CA LEU A 42 -16.24 -33.02 9.45
C LEU A 42 -15.59 -34.20 10.18
N ASP A 43 -14.94 -33.97 11.32
CA ASP A 43 -14.36 -35.03 12.16
C ASP A 43 -15.44 -36.02 12.62
N GLN A 44 -16.59 -35.54 13.08
CA GLN A 44 -17.73 -36.40 13.48
C GLN A 44 -18.30 -37.19 12.30
N ALA A 45 -18.39 -36.58 11.12
CA ALA A 45 -18.87 -37.25 9.91
C ALA A 45 -17.90 -38.33 9.43
N ALA A 46 -16.58 -38.06 9.48
CA ALA A 46 -15.53 -39.03 9.18
C ALA A 46 -15.58 -40.23 10.14
N GLN A 47 -15.77 -39.99 11.45
CA GLN A 47 -15.93 -41.05 12.46
C GLN A 47 -17.16 -41.95 12.20
N ARG A 48 -18.18 -41.43 11.51
CA ARG A 48 -19.36 -42.19 11.08
C ARG A 48 -19.18 -42.90 9.74
N GLY A 49 -18.00 -42.79 9.12
CA GLY A 49 -17.69 -43.43 7.83
C GLY A 49 -18.34 -42.76 6.61
N LEU A 50 -18.73 -41.48 6.72
CA LEU A 50 -19.24 -40.73 5.58
C LEU A 50 -18.10 -40.33 4.64
N ASP A 51 -18.33 -40.40 3.32
CA ASP A 51 -17.41 -39.86 2.33
C ASP A 51 -17.46 -38.33 2.33
N LEU A 52 -16.33 -37.69 2.63
CA LEU A 52 -16.20 -36.24 2.73
C LEU A 52 -15.51 -35.62 1.49
N GLY A 53 -15.09 -36.44 0.52
CA GLY A 53 -14.27 -35.98 -0.60
C GLY A 53 -13.06 -35.17 -0.11
N ASN A 54 -12.94 -33.92 -0.59
CA ASN A 54 -11.84 -33.00 -0.24
C ASN A 54 -12.22 -31.93 0.80
N LEU A 55 -13.32 -32.11 1.53
CA LEU A 55 -13.81 -31.08 2.46
C LEU A 55 -12.84 -30.83 3.61
N ASP A 56 -12.20 -31.87 4.16
CA ASP A 56 -11.25 -31.71 5.26
C ASP A 56 -10.03 -30.86 4.82
N GLU A 57 -9.40 -31.21 3.69
CA GLU A 57 -8.31 -30.44 3.10
C GLU A 57 -8.71 -28.99 2.82
N THR A 58 -9.94 -28.78 2.31
CA THR A 58 -10.47 -27.44 2.02
C THR A 58 -10.59 -26.59 3.28
N PHE A 59 -11.16 -27.14 4.36
CA PHE A 59 -11.32 -26.41 5.61
C PHE A 59 -10.01 -26.26 6.39
N ALA A 60 -9.07 -27.19 6.25
CA ALA A 60 -7.71 -27.04 6.74
C ALA A 60 -6.99 -25.86 6.05
N ALA A 61 -7.03 -25.79 4.72
CA ALA A 61 -6.44 -24.69 3.96
C ALA A 61 -7.11 -23.34 4.28
N ARG A 62 -8.42 -23.31 4.48
CA ARG A 62 -9.15 -22.10 4.90
C ARG A 62 -8.77 -21.63 6.30
N THR A 63 -8.51 -22.56 7.22
CA THR A 63 -8.01 -22.21 8.57
C THR A 63 -6.69 -21.45 8.45
N ILE A 64 -5.73 -21.98 7.69
CA ILE A 64 -4.43 -21.33 7.45
C ILE A 64 -4.61 -19.94 6.79
N ALA A 65 -5.53 -19.84 5.83
CA ALA A 65 -5.80 -18.60 5.12
C ALA A 65 -6.38 -17.49 6.02
N VAL A 66 -7.29 -17.87 6.93
CA VAL A 66 -7.88 -16.95 7.93
C VAL A 66 -6.84 -16.55 8.96
N ASP A 67 -6.03 -17.49 9.45
CA ASP A 67 -4.95 -17.19 10.39
C ASP A 67 -3.93 -16.23 9.77
N GLY A 68 -3.57 -16.42 8.50
CA GLY A 68 -2.73 -15.50 7.74
C GLY A 68 -3.32 -14.10 7.62
N TYR A 69 -4.63 -13.99 7.35
CA TYR A 69 -5.34 -12.71 7.33
C TYR A 69 -5.31 -12.00 8.69
N ILE A 70 -5.57 -12.73 9.78
CA ILE A 70 -5.56 -12.19 11.14
C ILE A 70 -4.17 -11.74 11.54
N ALA A 71 -3.16 -12.58 11.28
CA ALA A 71 -1.78 -12.25 11.53
C ALA A 71 -1.37 -11.00 10.75
N GLN A 72 -1.84 -10.85 9.51
CA GLN A 72 -1.42 -9.73 8.66
C GLN A 72 -1.95 -8.38 9.15
N TYR A 73 -3.23 -8.21 9.47
CA TYR A 73 -3.70 -6.88 9.91
C TYR A 73 -3.11 -6.50 11.27
N ARG A 74 -2.84 -7.47 12.14
CA ARG A 74 -2.21 -7.24 13.45
C ARG A 74 -0.79 -6.69 13.35
N ARG A 75 -0.05 -7.03 12.29
CA ARG A 75 1.32 -6.51 12.07
C ARG A 75 1.38 -4.99 11.92
N TYR A 76 0.29 -4.37 11.46
CA TYR A 76 0.20 -2.92 11.24
C TYR A 76 -0.49 -2.19 12.40
N CYS A 77 -0.66 -2.87 13.54
CA CYS A 77 -1.34 -2.36 14.72
C CYS A 77 -0.40 -2.35 15.93
N TRP A 78 -0.20 -1.19 16.55
CA TRP A 78 0.35 -1.10 17.90
C TRP A 78 -0.37 0.01 18.69
N PRO A 79 -0.38 -0.07 20.03
CA PRO A 79 -0.97 0.96 20.87
C PRO A 79 -0.23 2.30 20.71
N VAL A 80 -0.98 3.40 20.57
CA VAL A 80 -0.45 4.76 20.57
C VAL A 80 -0.98 5.45 21.83
N ARG A 81 -0.07 5.80 22.74
CA ARG A 81 -0.37 6.48 24.03
C ARG A 81 0.17 7.90 24.04
N SER A 82 1.16 8.19 23.21
CA SER A 82 1.79 9.49 23.03
C SER A 82 2.30 9.67 21.60
N VAL A 83 2.80 10.86 21.28
CA VAL A 83 3.45 11.13 19.98
C VAL A 83 4.68 10.26 19.76
N ASP A 84 5.36 9.83 20.83
CA ASP A 84 6.57 9.01 20.78
C ASP A 84 6.31 7.58 20.26
N ASP A 85 5.04 7.15 20.24
CA ASP A 85 4.62 5.88 19.67
C ASP A 85 4.36 5.95 18.16
N LEU A 86 4.39 7.16 17.56
CA LEU A 86 4.21 7.37 16.12
C LEU A 86 5.55 7.30 15.40
N ARG A 87 5.50 6.88 14.13
CA ARG A 87 6.64 6.97 13.21
C ARG A 87 6.20 7.65 11.93
N LEU A 88 7.04 8.52 11.40
CA LEU A 88 6.81 9.19 10.12
C LEU A 88 7.88 8.75 9.11
N ALA A 89 7.45 8.18 7.99
CA ALA A 89 8.32 7.73 6.91
C ALA A 89 8.17 8.66 5.70
N PRO A 90 8.93 9.77 5.63
CA PRO A 90 8.91 10.66 4.47
C PRO A 90 9.52 9.97 3.24
N PHE A 91 8.96 10.24 2.07
CA PHE A 91 9.42 9.66 0.79
C PHE A 91 9.49 10.67 -0.36
N HIS A 92 8.99 11.89 -0.18
CA HIS A 92 9.22 13.01 -1.10
C HIS A 92 9.37 14.33 -0.34
N VAL A 93 10.35 15.13 -0.76
CA VAL A 93 10.34 16.59 -0.55
C VAL A 93 9.50 17.22 -1.66
N LEU A 94 8.31 17.72 -1.34
CA LEU A 94 7.35 18.22 -2.34
C LEU A 94 7.69 19.64 -2.79
N ALA A 95 7.96 20.53 -1.84
CA ALA A 95 8.30 21.93 -2.11
C ALA A 95 9.03 22.56 -0.91
N PHE A 96 9.74 23.66 -1.18
CA PHE A 96 10.35 24.53 -0.18
C PHE A 96 10.35 25.97 -0.72
N GLU A 97 10.84 26.92 0.07
CA GLU A 97 10.83 28.35 -0.29
C GLU A 97 11.32 28.60 -1.74
N GLY A 98 10.41 29.05 -2.61
CA GLY A 98 10.69 29.39 -4.01
C GLY A 98 10.91 28.21 -4.98
N GLU A 99 10.84 26.96 -4.52
CA GLU A 99 11.24 25.79 -5.32
C GLU A 99 10.28 24.60 -5.20
N LEU A 100 10.05 23.92 -6.33
CA LEU A 100 9.30 22.67 -6.41
C LEU A 100 10.26 21.49 -6.37
N GLY A 101 9.98 20.52 -5.49
CA GLY A 101 10.82 19.35 -5.31
C GLY A 101 10.55 18.24 -6.33
N LEU A 102 9.29 18.01 -6.72
CA LEU A 102 8.87 16.82 -7.52
C LEU A 102 9.54 16.67 -8.90
N ALA A 103 10.09 17.74 -9.47
CA ALA A 103 10.83 17.68 -10.72
C ALA A 103 12.25 17.10 -10.56
N ARG A 104 12.78 17.07 -9.33
CA ARG A 104 14.11 16.55 -9.02
C ARG A 104 14.11 15.02 -9.12
N PRO A 105 15.25 14.39 -9.43
CA PRO A 105 15.38 12.94 -9.41
C PRO A 105 15.09 12.36 -8.02
N HIS A 106 14.59 11.13 -7.97
CA HIS A 106 14.25 10.43 -6.74
C HIS A 106 15.42 10.34 -5.75
N VAL A 107 16.66 10.21 -6.23
CA VAL A 107 17.86 10.16 -5.40
C VAL A 107 18.02 11.43 -4.56
N TRP A 108 17.69 12.60 -5.12
CA TRP A 108 17.80 13.88 -4.43
C TRP A 108 16.84 13.97 -3.23
N HIS A 109 15.57 13.56 -3.42
CA HIS A 109 14.60 13.55 -2.32
C HIS A 109 15.07 12.65 -1.18
N LEU A 110 15.57 11.49 -1.58
CA LEU A 110 15.96 10.39 -0.71
C LEU A 110 17.21 10.71 0.11
N GLU A 111 18.22 11.37 -0.47
CA GLU A 111 19.40 11.85 0.26
C GLU A 111 19.05 12.94 1.29
N LEU A 112 18.15 13.86 0.95
CA LEU A 112 17.66 14.86 1.91
C LEU A 112 16.88 14.22 3.05
N ILE A 113 16.01 13.26 2.73
CA ILE A 113 15.25 12.51 3.71
C ILE A 113 16.17 11.72 4.64
N ASP A 114 17.22 11.08 4.12
CA ASP A 114 18.18 10.34 4.94
C ASP A 114 18.88 11.24 5.96
N ARG A 115 19.18 12.49 5.57
CA ARG A 115 19.71 13.49 6.50
C ARG A 115 18.71 13.90 7.57
N LEU A 116 17.42 14.00 7.23
CA LEU A 116 16.35 14.28 8.21
C LEU A 116 16.21 13.11 9.19
N VAL A 117 16.15 11.87 8.68
CA VAL A 117 16.07 10.65 9.49
C VAL A 117 17.28 10.54 10.44
N ALA A 118 18.48 10.85 9.96
CA ALA A 118 19.68 10.85 10.80
C ALA A 118 19.66 11.92 11.91
N ALA A 119 18.86 12.99 11.73
CA ALA A 119 18.74 14.06 12.72
C ALA A 119 17.68 13.76 13.81
N ASP A 120 16.69 12.90 13.52
CA ASP A 120 15.65 12.49 14.46
C ASP A 120 15.23 11.04 14.18
N THR A 121 15.99 10.10 14.74
CA THR A 121 15.75 8.65 14.58
C THR A 121 14.58 8.15 15.43
N ASP A 122 14.08 8.96 16.36
CA ASP A 122 12.99 8.57 17.25
C ASP A 122 11.65 8.72 16.54
N LEU A 123 11.44 9.83 15.82
CA LEU A 123 10.22 10.08 15.06
C LEU A 123 10.30 9.60 13.60
N LEU A 124 11.44 9.84 12.94
CA LEU A 124 11.55 9.62 11.49
C LEU A 124 12.09 8.23 11.18
N LEU A 125 11.43 7.56 10.22
CA LEU A 125 11.78 6.22 9.76
C LEU A 125 12.26 6.27 8.31
N GLY A 126 13.47 5.75 8.07
CA GLY A 126 13.98 5.54 6.72
C GLY A 126 13.20 4.44 5.99
N THR A 127 13.01 4.61 4.69
CA THR A 127 12.37 3.59 3.84
C THR A 127 13.44 2.75 3.14
N GLU A 128 13.40 1.42 3.33
CA GLU A 128 14.22 0.49 2.57
C GLU A 128 13.95 0.64 1.07
N ARG A 129 15.02 0.69 0.27
CA ARG A 129 14.92 0.96 -1.17
C ARG A 129 16.01 0.25 -1.96
N ARG A 130 15.75 0.06 -3.26
CA ARG A 130 16.74 -0.42 -4.24
C ARG A 130 16.62 0.35 -5.54
N TRP A 131 17.76 0.62 -6.15
CA TRP A 131 17.85 1.04 -7.54
C TRP A 131 17.85 -0.19 -8.42
N VAL A 132 17.08 -0.15 -9.52
CA VAL A 132 16.91 -1.28 -10.42
C VAL A 132 17.11 -0.77 -11.84
N ASP A 133 18.16 -1.26 -12.48
CA ASP A 133 18.28 -1.18 -13.93
C ASP A 133 17.36 -2.25 -14.53
N LEU A 134 16.45 -1.83 -15.41
CA LEU A 134 15.47 -2.71 -16.06
C LEU A 134 16.02 -3.37 -17.32
N ASP A 135 17.16 -2.89 -17.85
CA ASP A 135 17.85 -3.48 -19.00
C ASP A 135 18.88 -4.54 -18.58
N ASP A 136 19.16 -4.66 -17.27
CA ASP A 136 19.99 -5.71 -16.67
C ASP A 136 19.14 -6.80 -15.99
N ALA A 137 19.22 -8.03 -16.52
CA ALA A 137 18.48 -9.18 -15.99
C ALA A 137 18.90 -9.56 -14.56
N ASP A 138 20.16 -9.36 -14.18
CA ASP A 138 20.65 -9.69 -12.84
C ASP A 138 20.13 -8.68 -11.81
N SER A 139 20.16 -7.38 -12.14
CA SER A 139 19.50 -6.32 -11.38
C SER A 139 18.02 -6.62 -11.13
N VAL A 140 17.27 -7.02 -12.17
CA VAL A 140 15.85 -7.39 -12.04
C VAL A 140 15.66 -8.62 -11.13
N ALA A 141 16.49 -9.65 -11.29
CA ALA A 141 16.42 -10.86 -10.46
C ALA A 141 16.68 -10.55 -8.97
N GLN A 142 17.65 -9.69 -8.68
CA GLN A 142 17.96 -9.24 -7.32
C GLN A 142 16.81 -8.41 -6.72
N ALA A 143 16.16 -7.56 -7.51
CA ALA A 143 15.00 -6.79 -7.08
C ALA A 143 13.81 -7.70 -6.71
N ILE A 144 13.55 -8.73 -7.53
CA ILE A 144 12.53 -9.75 -7.25
C ILE A 144 12.85 -10.51 -5.95
N ALA A 145 14.10 -10.96 -5.78
CA ALA A 145 14.52 -11.67 -4.58
C ALA A 145 14.38 -10.81 -3.32
N TRP A 146 14.77 -9.54 -3.39
CA TRP A 146 14.57 -8.58 -2.31
C TRP A 146 13.09 -8.35 -2.00
N TRP A 147 12.24 -8.17 -3.02
CA TRP A 147 10.80 -8.00 -2.82
C TRP A 147 10.18 -9.23 -2.14
N HIS A 148 10.59 -10.44 -2.51
CA HIS A 148 10.17 -11.65 -1.80
C HIS A 148 10.61 -11.64 -0.33
N ALA A 149 11.87 -11.27 -0.05
CA ALA A 149 12.38 -11.22 1.32
C ALA A 149 11.61 -10.22 2.21
N ILE A 150 11.38 -8.99 1.73
CA ILE A 150 10.68 -7.96 2.54
C ILE A 150 9.20 -8.30 2.73
N THR A 151 8.55 -8.94 1.74
CA THR A 151 7.12 -9.28 1.82
C THR A 151 6.84 -10.57 2.58
N SER A 152 7.83 -11.46 2.71
CA SER A 152 7.76 -12.60 3.65
C SER A 152 7.88 -12.17 5.10
N SER A 153 8.50 -11.01 5.37
CA SER A 153 8.58 -10.40 6.70
C SER A 153 7.45 -9.40 6.92
N HIS A 154 7.74 -8.13 7.23
CA HIS A 154 6.74 -7.18 7.73
C HIS A 154 6.20 -6.20 6.67
N SER A 155 6.71 -6.24 5.43
CA SER A 155 6.36 -5.23 4.42
C SER A 155 5.03 -5.50 3.72
N GLU A 156 4.29 -4.43 3.43
CA GLU A 156 3.15 -4.46 2.50
C GLU A 156 3.60 -4.85 1.10
N GLY A 157 4.81 -4.46 0.69
CA GLY A 157 5.28 -4.55 -0.69
C GLY A 157 6.27 -3.45 -1.03
N MET A 158 6.22 -2.99 -2.28
CA MET A 158 7.04 -1.87 -2.75
C MET A 158 6.23 -0.92 -3.62
N VAL A 159 6.75 0.30 -3.74
CA VAL A 159 6.31 1.28 -4.73
C VAL A 159 7.46 1.48 -5.71
N VAL A 160 7.22 1.14 -6.97
CA VAL A 160 8.18 1.33 -8.07
C VAL A 160 7.97 2.72 -8.65
N LYS A 161 9.01 3.53 -8.68
CA LYS A 161 8.99 4.91 -9.18
C LYS A 161 10.07 5.07 -10.25
N PRO A 162 9.85 5.87 -11.31
CA PRO A 162 10.93 6.26 -12.21
C PRO A 162 12.08 6.91 -11.41
N GLN A 163 13.33 6.77 -11.86
CA GLN A 163 14.45 7.42 -11.17
C GLN A 163 14.38 8.94 -11.31
N ASP A 164 14.02 9.42 -12.50
CA ASP A 164 13.78 10.84 -12.75
C ASP A 164 12.46 11.26 -12.09
N GLY A 165 12.32 12.54 -11.71
CA GLY A 165 11.12 13.07 -11.05
C GLY A 165 9.88 12.99 -11.95
N VAL A 166 9.57 14.08 -12.67
CA VAL A 166 8.44 14.10 -13.60
C VAL A 166 8.87 13.62 -14.99
N VAL A 167 8.37 12.46 -15.41
CA VAL A 167 8.74 11.84 -16.69
C VAL A 167 7.60 11.90 -17.69
N THR A 168 7.86 12.50 -18.85
CA THR A 168 6.93 12.52 -20.00
C THR A 168 7.54 11.80 -21.20
N ARG A 169 6.73 11.01 -21.90
CA ARG A 169 7.10 10.36 -23.17
C ARG A 169 6.12 10.76 -24.28
N SER A 170 6.29 10.22 -25.49
CA SER A 170 5.43 10.54 -26.66
C SER A 170 3.93 10.33 -26.43
N ARG A 171 3.55 9.47 -25.47
CA ARG A 171 2.15 9.20 -25.08
C ARG A 171 1.68 10.00 -23.86
N GLY A 172 2.45 11.00 -23.43
CA GLY A 172 2.17 11.83 -22.27
C GLY A 172 2.92 11.39 -21.01
N LEU A 173 2.39 11.81 -19.86
CA LEU A 173 2.96 11.61 -18.54
C LEU A 173 3.04 10.11 -18.19
N VAL A 174 4.19 9.67 -17.70
CA VAL A 174 4.40 8.32 -17.17
C VAL A 174 3.82 8.23 -15.76
N GLN A 175 3.34 7.05 -15.36
CA GLN A 175 2.87 6.83 -13.98
C GLN A 175 4.00 7.19 -12.99
N PRO A 176 3.77 8.11 -12.04
CA PRO A 176 4.81 8.53 -11.10
C PRO A 176 5.16 7.42 -10.10
N ALA A 177 4.24 6.48 -9.89
CA ALA A 177 4.41 5.37 -8.97
C ALA A 177 3.53 4.18 -9.37
N VAL A 178 4.03 2.97 -9.16
CA VAL A 178 3.29 1.72 -9.30
C VAL A 178 3.47 0.87 -8.04
N LYS A 179 2.37 0.57 -7.35
CA LYS A 179 2.38 -0.31 -6.18
C LYS A 179 2.48 -1.79 -6.58
N CYS A 180 3.32 -2.54 -5.90
CA CYS A 180 3.44 -4.00 -6.00
C CYS A 180 3.40 -4.62 -4.60
N ARG A 181 2.22 -5.12 -4.23
CA ARG A 181 1.90 -5.59 -2.87
C ARG A 181 2.13 -7.09 -2.70
N GLY A 182 2.67 -7.46 -1.56
CA GLY A 182 2.99 -8.83 -1.16
C GLY A 182 1.75 -9.72 -1.04
N ARG A 183 1.96 -11.03 -1.22
CA ARG A 183 0.89 -12.03 -1.17
C ARG A 183 0.12 -12.01 0.14
N GLU A 184 0.80 -12.00 1.28
CA GLU A 184 0.12 -12.04 2.58
C GLU A 184 -0.63 -10.73 2.86
N TYR A 185 -0.08 -9.59 2.47
CA TYR A 185 -0.77 -8.29 2.56
C TYR A 185 -2.08 -8.27 1.78
N LEU A 186 -2.09 -8.84 0.57
CA LEU A 186 -3.28 -8.84 -0.28
C LEU A 186 -4.47 -9.60 0.31
N ARG A 187 -4.31 -10.40 1.38
CA ARG A 187 -5.44 -10.93 2.15
C ARG A 187 -6.30 -9.84 2.75
N LEU A 188 -5.70 -8.71 3.14
CA LEU A 188 -6.40 -7.55 3.70
C LEU A 188 -7.26 -6.82 2.66
N ILE A 189 -6.97 -7.03 1.37
CA ILE A 189 -7.59 -6.31 0.26
C ILE A 189 -8.60 -7.20 -0.47
N TYR A 190 -8.23 -8.45 -0.74
CA TYR A 190 -9.04 -9.39 -1.52
C TYR A 190 -9.74 -10.45 -0.66
N GLY A 191 -9.54 -10.42 0.66
CA GLY A 191 -10.11 -11.37 1.62
C GLY A 191 -9.19 -12.54 1.97
N PRO A 192 -9.47 -13.26 3.06
CA PRO A 192 -8.58 -14.29 3.60
C PRO A 192 -8.27 -15.40 2.60
N THR A 193 -9.28 -15.83 1.83
CA THR A 193 -9.23 -16.98 0.92
C THR A 193 -8.96 -16.60 -0.54
N TYR A 194 -8.50 -15.37 -0.81
CA TYR A 194 -8.29 -14.89 -2.19
C TYR A 194 -7.27 -15.74 -2.98
N THR A 195 -6.37 -16.43 -2.29
CA THR A 195 -5.36 -17.32 -2.87
C THR A 195 -5.90 -18.67 -3.34
N GLU A 196 -7.15 -19.03 -3.01
CA GLU A 196 -7.78 -20.24 -3.53
C GLU A 196 -7.84 -20.17 -5.08
N PRO A 197 -7.53 -21.25 -5.82
CA PRO A 197 -7.41 -21.20 -7.29
C PRO A 197 -8.61 -20.58 -8.01
N ALA A 198 -9.83 -20.96 -7.61
CA ALA A 198 -11.07 -20.42 -8.19
C ALA A 198 -11.27 -18.93 -7.89
N ASN A 199 -10.81 -18.46 -6.73
CA ASN A 199 -10.86 -17.02 -6.38
C ASN A 199 -9.80 -16.26 -7.17
N LEU A 200 -8.57 -16.77 -7.19
CA LEU A 200 -7.45 -16.13 -7.88
C LEU A 200 -7.70 -16.02 -9.40
N GLN A 201 -8.27 -17.05 -10.02
CA GLN A 201 -8.62 -17.03 -11.45
C GLN A 201 -9.63 -15.91 -11.75
N ARG A 202 -10.66 -15.75 -10.93
CA ARG A 202 -11.64 -14.66 -11.08
C ARG A 202 -11.01 -13.28 -10.86
N LEU A 203 -10.09 -13.15 -9.91
CA LEU A 203 -9.43 -11.88 -9.56
C LEU A 203 -8.38 -11.40 -10.58
N ARG A 204 -7.86 -12.30 -11.42
CA ARG A 204 -6.91 -11.94 -12.50
C ARG A 204 -7.54 -11.05 -13.56
N ALA A 205 -8.84 -11.20 -13.82
CA ALA A 205 -9.59 -10.34 -14.72
C ALA A 205 -9.86 -8.97 -14.04
N ARG A 206 -8.93 -8.02 -14.19
CA ARG A 206 -9.05 -6.68 -13.59
C ARG A 206 -8.72 -5.56 -14.59
N GLY A 207 -9.56 -4.52 -14.61
CA GLY A 207 -9.35 -3.32 -15.42
C GLY A 207 -8.56 -2.26 -14.66
N LEU A 208 -7.35 -1.92 -15.12
CA LEU A 208 -6.50 -0.89 -14.49
C LEU A 208 -6.60 0.49 -15.14
N GLY A 209 -7.25 0.60 -16.31
CA GLY A 209 -7.25 1.81 -17.13
C GLY A 209 -7.80 3.04 -16.39
N ARG A 210 -8.98 2.91 -15.76
CA ARG A 210 -9.61 4.03 -15.03
C ARG A 210 -8.76 4.52 -13.87
N LYS A 211 -8.23 3.62 -13.01
CA LYS A 211 -7.39 4.01 -11.87
C LYS A 211 -6.09 4.69 -12.34
N ARG A 212 -5.46 4.17 -13.40
CA ARG A 212 -4.27 4.80 -14.00
C ARG A 212 -4.55 6.21 -14.54
N ALA A 213 -5.69 6.40 -15.21
CA ALA A 213 -6.08 7.70 -15.74
C ALA A 213 -6.48 8.71 -14.64
N LEU A 214 -7.11 8.25 -13.55
CA LEU A 214 -7.36 9.06 -12.36
C LEU A 214 -6.04 9.50 -11.70
N ALA A 215 -5.14 8.54 -11.42
CA ALA A 215 -3.85 8.81 -10.79
C ALA A 215 -3.01 9.86 -11.54
N LEU A 216 -2.99 9.84 -12.88
CA LEU A 216 -2.27 10.85 -13.67
C LEU A 216 -2.92 12.24 -13.58
N ARG A 217 -4.25 12.33 -13.53
CA ARG A 217 -4.98 13.60 -13.39
C ARG A 217 -4.81 14.19 -12.00
N GLU A 218 -4.94 13.36 -10.97
CA GLU A 218 -4.68 13.74 -9.57
C GLU A 218 -3.24 14.21 -9.40
N PHE A 219 -2.27 13.47 -9.93
CA PHE A 219 -0.86 13.88 -9.90
C PHE A 219 -0.63 15.23 -10.59
N ALA A 220 -1.19 15.42 -11.79
CA ALA A 220 -1.03 16.68 -12.52
C ALA A 220 -1.62 17.87 -11.75
N LEU A 221 -2.80 17.70 -11.14
CA LEU A 221 -3.42 18.73 -10.30
C LEU A 221 -2.60 19.00 -9.03
N GLY A 222 -2.08 17.97 -8.36
CA GLY A 222 -1.21 18.12 -7.19
C GLY A 222 0.08 18.86 -7.53
N TYR A 223 0.73 18.49 -8.63
CA TYR A 223 1.94 19.14 -9.13
C TYR A 223 1.68 20.62 -9.47
N GLU A 224 0.59 20.92 -10.17
CA GLU A 224 0.18 22.29 -10.50
C GLU A 224 -0.15 23.11 -9.25
N ALA A 225 -0.86 22.54 -8.27
CA ALA A 225 -1.17 23.21 -7.00
C ALA A 225 0.10 23.65 -6.28
N LEU A 226 1.10 22.77 -6.20
CA LEU A 226 2.39 23.07 -5.58
C LEU A 226 3.14 24.16 -6.34
N GLY A 227 3.16 24.11 -7.68
CA GLY A 227 3.78 25.15 -8.51
C GLY A 227 3.17 26.52 -8.26
N ARG A 228 1.83 26.61 -8.30
CA ARG A 228 1.10 27.86 -8.03
C ARG A 228 1.33 28.40 -6.63
N PHE A 229 1.44 27.51 -5.64
CA PHE A 229 1.72 27.89 -4.26
C PHE A 229 3.11 28.51 -4.13
N VAL A 230 4.13 27.85 -4.70
CA VAL A 230 5.52 28.31 -4.69
C VAL A 230 5.70 29.64 -5.45
N GLU A 231 4.93 29.85 -6.52
CA GLU A 231 4.91 31.10 -7.29
C GLU A 231 4.12 32.24 -6.62
N HIS A 232 3.59 32.03 -5.41
CA HIS A 232 2.76 32.98 -4.68
C HIS A 232 1.50 33.43 -5.45
N GLN A 233 0.93 32.55 -6.27
CA GLN A 233 -0.35 32.84 -6.92
C GLN A 233 -1.48 32.98 -5.88
N PRO A 234 -2.57 33.70 -6.20
CA PRO A 234 -3.71 33.84 -5.30
C PRO A 234 -4.24 32.48 -4.81
N LEU A 235 -4.64 32.41 -3.54
CA LEU A 235 -5.04 31.14 -2.89
C LEU A 235 -6.10 30.35 -3.68
N TYR A 236 -7.05 31.03 -4.31
CA TYR A 236 -8.09 30.35 -5.10
C TYR A 236 -7.53 29.58 -6.31
N ARG A 237 -6.40 30.02 -6.89
CA ARG A 237 -5.70 29.33 -7.98
C ARG A 237 -4.98 28.08 -7.49
N VAL A 238 -4.47 28.08 -6.26
CA VAL A 238 -3.94 26.87 -5.64
C VAL A 238 -5.08 25.92 -5.30
N HIS A 239 -6.13 26.44 -4.67
CA HIS A 239 -7.27 25.67 -4.19
C HIS A 239 -8.08 25.02 -5.32
N GLU A 240 -8.27 25.64 -6.50
CA GLU A 240 -8.98 24.99 -7.60
C GLU A 240 -8.33 23.66 -8.01
N CYS A 241 -7.00 23.56 -7.93
CA CYS A 241 -6.26 22.32 -8.19
C CYS A 241 -6.43 21.31 -7.04
N VAL A 242 -6.29 21.75 -5.79
CA VAL A 242 -6.45 20.90 -4.59
C VAL A 242 -7.87 20.32 -4.52
N PHE A 243 -8.90 21.15 -4.72
CA PHE A 243 -10.28 20.70 -4.79
C PHE A 243 -10.54 19.80 -5.98
N GLY A 244 -9.84 20.01 -7.10
CA GLY A 244 -9.88 19.10 -8.24
C GLY A 244 -9.43 17.68 -7.87
N VAL A 245 -8.35 17.52 -7.09
CA VAL A 245 -7.91 16.21 -6.58
C VAL A 245 -9.00 15.58 -5.72
N LEU A 246 -9.54 16.34 -4.77
CA LEU A 246 -10.61 15.84 -3.89
C LEU A 246 -11.87 15.42 -4.67
N ALA A 247 -12.23 16.17 -5.71
CA ALA A 247 -13.35 15.83 -6.58
C ALA A 247 -13.10 14.53 -7.36
N LEU A 248 -11.88 14.34 -7.89
CA LEU A 248 -11.52 13.11 -8.61
C LEU A 248 -11.51 11.87 -7.71
N GLU A 249 -11.13 11.99 -6.44
CA GLU A 249 -11.19 10.88 -5.47
C GLU A 249 -12.63 10.42 -5.15
N SER A 250 -13.65 11.20 -5.49
CA SER A 250 -15.05 10.78 -5.40
C SER A 250 -15.52 9.92 -6.58
N GLU A 251 -14.72 9.81 -7.65
CA GLU A 251 -15.05 8.99 -8.80
C GLU A 251 -14.99 7.49 -8.46
N PRO A 252 -16.05 6.71 -8.73
CA PRO A 252 -16.09 5.31 -8.34
C PRO A 252 -15.02 4.50 -9.08
N VAL A 253 -14.14 3.87 -8.31
CA VAL A 253 -13.12 2.94 -8.80
C VAL A 253 -13.10 1.70 -7.92
N ASP A 254 -12.59 0.59 -8.45
CA ASP A 254 -12.42 -0.63 -7.65
C ASP A 254 -11.51 -0.32 -6.44
N PRO A 255 -12.03 -0.40 -5.19
CA PRO A 255 -11.29 0.02 -3.99
C PRO A 255 -10.12 -0.91 -3.67
N ARG A 256 -9.98 -2.03 -4.39
CA ARG A 256 -8.89 -2.99 -4.21
C ARG A 256 -7.62 -2.59 -4.97
N LEU A 257 -7.68 -1.58 -5.86
CA LEU A 257 -6.59 -1.18 -6.76
C LEU A 257 -5.60 -0.19 -6.15
#